data_AF-A0A9E7P9B4-F1
#
_entry.id   AF-A0A9E7P9B4-F1
#
_cell.length_a   1.000
_cell.length_b   1.000
_cell.length_c   1.000
_cell.angle_alpha   90.00
_cell.angle_beta   90.00
_cell.angle_gamma   90.00
#
_symmetry.space_group_name_H-M   'P 1'
#
loop_
_entity.id
_entity.type
_entity.pdbx_description
1 polymer ?
#
loop_
_entity_poly.entity_id
_entity_poly.type
_entity_poly.pdbx_seq_one_letter_code
_entity_poly.pdbx_strand_id
1 'polypeptide(L)'
;MIRKFNLNRKKLIILIICLFVGLVIIAKLIKLGRDSMKPPIVFLIPENFIGPVFVVFDQDDGQDLKTDSLGVSLTVPESGLIKVKASKSDVLTRGMNYDKRNVYWITITKEGQRINMPYFGGGGHDYDKEVNWSWYIDTNNQAKQIIFDPKLYPKTNDPDSYFLTKEQAKLKTVYYWDTCRADIWKNSAELEKYMMDYQSENRETGELLNCMSFSVLYPNMESKNIDASEIYEMQSLKELEQRLISLNQLRQQHLKKYFGQNNKE
;
A
#
# COMPACT_ATOMS: atom_id res chain seq x y z
N MET A 1 24.63 -46.92 36.76
CA MET A 1 26.00 -46.33 36.78
C MET A 1 25.95 -44.99 36.06
N ILE A 2 25.84 -43.88 36.79
CA ILE A 2 25.75 -42.52 36.21
C ILE A 2 27.19 -42.05 35.93
N ARG A 3 27.59 -41.96 34.65
CA ARG A 3 28.89 -41.40 34.26
C ARG A 3 28.88 -39.87 34.50
N LYS A 4 29.56 -39.41 35.55
CA LYS A 4 29.83 -37.98 35.75
C LYS A 4 30.81 -37.50 34.66
N PHE A 5 30.30 -36.74 33.71
CA PHE A 5 31.13 -36.03 32.72
C PHE A 5 31.86 -34.88 33.43
N ASN A 6 33.14 -35.08 33.71
CA ASN A 6 34.00 -34.05 34.30
C ASN A 6 34.54 -33.15 33.18
N LEU A 7 33.71 -32.22 32.69
CA LEU A 7 34.15 -31.22 31.73
C LEU A 7 35.08 -30.22 32.46
N ASN A 8 36.37 -30.22 32.12
CA ASN A 8 37.27 -29.16 32.57
C ASN A 8 36.70 -27.79 32.17
N ARG A 9 36.75 -26.82 33.09
CA ARG A 9 36.29 -25.44 32.93
C ARG A 9 36.62 -24.83 31.56
N LYS A 10 37.78 -25.13 30.97
CA LYS A 10 38.16 -24.70 29.60
C LYS A 10 37.25 -25.29 28.51
N LYS A 11 36.93 -26.59 28.57
CA LYS A 11 36.03 -27.27 27.62
C LYS A 11 34.58 -26.78 27.78
N LEU A 12 34.17 -26.47 29.01
CA LEU A 12 32.84 -25.90 29.28
C LEU A 12 32.71 -24.48 28.69
N ILE A 13 33.74 -23.64 28.86
CA ILE A 13 33.76 -22.30 28.26
C ILE A 13 33.71 -22.37 26.73
N ILE A 14 34.49 -23.26 26.11
CA ILE A 14 34.47 -23.45 24.64
C ILE A 14 33.07 -23.90 24.17
N LEU A 15 32.43 -24.84 24.89
CA LEU A 15 31.09 -25.30 24.54
C LEU A 15 30.04 -24.18 24.59
N ILE A 16 30.10 -23.33 25.62
CA ILE A 16 29.19 -22.18 25.77
C ILE A 16 29.40 -21.16 24.64
N ILE A 17 30.66 -20.87 24.27
CA ILE A 17 30.98 -19.98 23.15
C ILE A 17 30.43 -20.55 21.83
N CYS A 18 30.64 -21.83 21.56
CA CYS A 18 30.11 -22.48 20.35
C CYS A 18 28.58 -22.45 20.28
N LEU A 19 27.89 -22.69 21.41
CA LEU A 19 26.43 -22.57 21.49
C LEU A 19 25.96 -21.14 21.21
N PHE A 20 26.63 -20.15 21.80
CA PHE A 20 26.28 -18.75 21.60
C PHE A 20 26.50 -18.30 20.14
N VAL A 21 27.64 -18.66 19.54
CA VAL A 21 27.91 -18.38 18.12
C VAL A 21 26.89 -19.10 17.22
N GLY A 22 26.54 -20.35 17.52
CA GLY A 22 25.50 -21.09 16.80
C GLY A 22 24.14 -20.39 16.85
N LEU A 23 23.73 -19.92 18.04
CA LEU A 23 22.49 -19.15 18.21
C LEU A 23 22.50 -17.83 17.45
N VAL A 24 23.63 -17.11 17.44
CA VAL A 24 23.78 -15.86 16.68
C VAL A 24 23.68 -16.13 15.17
N ILE A 25 24.30 -17.19 14.66
CA ILE A 25 24.21 -17.59 13.24
C ILE A 25 22.78 -17.97 12.87
N ILE A 26 22.10 -18.78 13.69
CA ILE A 26 20.69 -19.16 13.48
C ILE A 26 19.80 -17.92 13.47
N ALA A 27 19.96 -17.01 14.43
CA ALA A 27 19.20 -15.75 14.47
C ALA A 27 19.45 -14.89 13.22
N LYS A 28 20.69 -14.84 12.72
CA LYS A 28 21.05 -14.11 11.50
C LYS A 28 20.46 -14.75 10.25
N LEU A 29 20.43 -16.08 10.15
CA LEU A 29 19.80 -16.82 9.06
C LEU A 29 18.27 -16.68 9.06
N ILE A 30 17.63 -16.74 10.23
CA ILE A 30 16.18 -16.48 10.38
C ILE A 30 15.85 -15.04 9.96
N LYS A 31 16.72 -14.08 10.30
CA LYS A 31 16.57 -12.69 9.88
C LYS A 31 16.72 -12.54 8.36
N LEU A 32 17.74 -13.14 7.75
CA LEU A 32 17.95 -13.15 6.30
C LEU A 32 16.79 -13.79 5.53
N GLY A 33 16.21 -14.89 6.05
CA GLY A 33 15.03 -15.52 5.48
C GLY A 33 13.74 -14.71 5.63
N ARG A 34 13.62 -13.87 6.67
CA ARG A 34 12.50 -12.90 6.80
C ARG A 34 12.68 -11.66 5.92
N ASP A 35 13.93 -11.32 5.59
CA ASP A 35 14.28 -10.15 4.79
C ASP A 35 14.25 -10.42 3.28
N SER A 36 13.90 -11.64 2.83
CA SER A 36 13.65 -11.91 1.41
C SER A 36 12.42 -11.14 0.95
N MET A 37 12.60 -10.29 -0.06
CA MET A 37 11.54 -9.49 -0.64
C MET A 37 10.43 -10.39 -1.20
N LYS A 38 9.19 -10.09 -0.83
CA LYS A 38 8.02 -10.84 -1.28
C LYS A 38 7.77 -10.64 -2.77
N PRO A 39 7.05 -11.57 -3.43
CA PRO A 39 6.57 -11.32 -4.79
C PRO A 39 5.83 -9.98 -4.88
N PRO A 40 5.96 -9.25 -5.99
CA PRO A 40 5.11 -8.13 -6.32
C PRO A 40 3.62 -8.42 -6.10
N ILE A 41 2.92 -7.50 -5.44
CA ILE A 41 1.46 -7.42 -5.45
C ILE A 41 1.01 -6.32 -6.42
N VAL A 42 0.17 -6.71 -7.37
CA VAL A 42 -0.38 -5.85 -8.41
C VAL A 42 -1.84 -5.54 -8.13
N PHE A 43 -2.14 -4.27 -7.89
CA PHE A 43 -3.51 -3.76 -7.83
C PHE A 43 -3.99 -3.45 -9.25
N LEU A 44 -4.95 -4.25 -9.71
CA LEU A 44 -5.60 -4.11 -11.01
C LEU A 44 -6.80 -3.16 -10.87
N ILE A 45 -6.63 -1.94 -11.37
CA ILE A 45 -7.57 -0.84 -11.22
C ILE A 45 -8.40 -0.71 -12.50
N PRO A 46 -9.74 -0.80 -12.44
CA PRO A 46 -10.59 -0.57 -13.61
C PRO A 46 -10.36 0.81 -14.23
N GLU A 47 -10.39 0.93 -15.55
CA GLU A 47 -10.18 2.20 -16.29
C GLU A 47 -11.00 3.39 -15.79
N ASN A 48 -12.24 3.14 -15.35
CA ASN A 48 -13.19 4.17 -14.90
C ASN A 48 -13.16 4.40 -13.38
N PHE A 49 -12.30 3.70 -12.66
CA PHE A 49 -12.17 3.89 -11.22
C PHE A 49 -11.33 5.13 -10.91
N ILE A 50 -11.89 6.00 -10.08
CA ILE A 50 -11.18 7.03 -9.30
C ILE A 50 -11.67 6.97 -7.86
N GLY A 51 -10.95 7.57 -6.92
CA GLY A 51 -11.33 7.69 -5.51
C GLY A 51 -10.52 6.79 -4.57
N PRO A 52 -11.04 6.56 -3.35
CA PRO A 52 -10.30 5.89 -2.30
C PRO A 52 -10.31 4.37 -2.48
N VAL A 53 -9.18 3.73 -2.20
CA VAL A 53 -9.04 2.29 -2.13
C VAL A 53 -8.59 1.90 -0.72
N PHE A 54 -9.32 0.97 -0.12
CA PHE A 54 -8.97 0.34 1.15
C PHE A 54 -8.73 -1.14 0.93
N VAL A 55 -7.63 -1.66 1.45
CA VAL A 55 -7.31 -3.08 1.43
C VAL A 55 -7.29 -3.58 2.86
N VAL A 56 -8.18 -4.51 3.16
CA VAL A 56 -8.38 -5.09 4.49
C VAL A 56 -7.95 -6.55 4.43
N PHE A 57 -7.00 -6.92 5.26
CA PHE A 57 -6.37 -8.25 5.28
C PHE A 57 -7.06 -9.18 6.26
N ASP A 58 -6.74 -10.47 6.18
CA ASP A 58 -7.26 -11.51 7.08
C ASP A 58 -8.80 -11.62 7.05
N GLN A 59 -9.39 -11.53 5.85
CA GLN A 59 -10.84 -11.57 5.63
C GLN A 59 -11.25 -12.89 4.97
N ASP A 60 -12.03 -13.72 5.67
CA ASP A 60 -12.46 -15.04 5.17
C ASP A 60 -13.31 -14.96 3.89
N ASP A 61 -14.11 -13.90 3.75
CA ASP A 61 -14.91 -13.57 2.57
C ASP A 61 -14.11 -12.82 1.49
N GLY A 62 -12.80 -12.63 1.69
CA GLY A 62 -11.92 -11.86 0.84
C GLY A 62 -11.51 -12.55 -0.47
N GLN A 63 -10.87 -11.76 -1.33
CA GLN A 63 -10.25 -12.25 -2.55
C GLN A 63 -9.02 -13.12 -2.22
N ASP A 64 -8.87 -14.20 -2.98
CA ASP A 64 -7.61 -14.94 -3.08
C ASP A 64 -6.61 -14.16 -3.96
N LEU A 65 -5.32 -14.28 -3.64
CA LEU A 65 -4.25 -13.75 -4.48
C LEU A 65 -4.23 -14.52 -5.79
N LYS A 66 -4.35 -13.83 -6.93
CA LYS A 66 -4.26 -14.45 -8.25
C LYS A 66 -2.83 -14.36 -8.78
N THR A 67 -2.37 -15.38 -9.49
CA THR A 67 -1.08 -15.31 -10.20
C THR A 67 -1.11 -14.19 -11.23
N ASP A 68 -0.06 -13.38 -11.27
CA ASP A 68 0.15 -12.30 -12.24
C ASP A 68 1.54 -12.43 -12.87
N SER A 69 1.74 -11.95 -14.09
CA SER A 69 3.05 -11.97 -14.75
C SER A 69 4.14 -11.23 -13.97
N LEU A 70 3.77 -10.29 -13.10
CA LEU A 70 4.70 -9.59 -12.21
C LEU A 70 4.83 -10.25 -10.83
N GLY A 71 3.91 -11.12 -10.43
CA GLY A 71 3.87 -11.75 -9.11
C GLY A 71 2.48 -12.26 -8.76
N VAL A 72 1.79 -11.54 -7.88
CA VAL A 72 0.39 -11.79 -7.52
C VAL A 72 -0.46 -10.54 -7.76
N SER A 73 -1.77 -10.69 -7.91
CA SER A 73 -2.69 -9.59 -8.16
C SER A 73 -3.95 -9.63 -7.32
N LEU A 74 -4.50 -8.44 -7.10
CA LEU A 74 -5.81 -8.17 -6.53
C LEU A 74 -6.57 -7.22 -7.46
N THR A 75 -7.86 -7.46 -7.67
CA THR A 75 -8.70 -6.56 -8.46
C THR A 75 -9.34 -5.53 -7.55
N VAL A 76 -9.26 -4.25 -7.92
CA VAL A 76 -9.99 -3.19 -7.24
C VAL A 76 -11.45 -3.25 -7.68
N PRO A 77 -12.39 -3.56 -6.78
CA PRO A 77 -13.81 -3.55 -7.12
C PRO A 77 -14.31 -2.11 -7.28
N GLU A 78 -15.50 -1.94 -7.85
CA GLU A 78 -16.11 -0.60 -8.02
C GLU A 78 -16.24 0.15 -6.69
N SER A 79 -16.49 -0.54 -5.58
CA SER A 79 -16.54 0.07 -4.25
C SER A 79 -15.20 0.67 -3.82
N GLY A 80 -14.07 0.15 -4.28
CA GLY A 80 -12.75 0.49 -3.75
C GLY A 80 -12.38 -0.25 -2.47
N LEU A 81 -13.23 -1.15 -1.96
CA LEU A 81 -12.92 -2.01 -0.82
C LEU A 81 -12.40 -3.37 -1.27
N ILE A 82 -11.12 -3.63 -1.06
CA ILE A 82 -10.51 -4.94 -1.30
C ILE A 82 -10.44 -5.69 0.03
N LYS A 83 -11.26 -6.72 0.20
CA LYS A 83 -11.08 -7.72 1.27
C LYS A 83 -10.11 -8.79 0.78
N VAL A 84 -9.14 -9.19 1.61
CA VAL A 84 -8.08 -10.14 1.24
C VAL A 84 -8.01 -11.24 2.29
N LYS A 85 -7.99 -12.50 1.85
CA LYS A 85 -7.85 -13.65 2.76
C LYS A 85 -6.48 -13.75 3.41
N ALA A 86 -5.43 -13.45 2.65
CA ALA A 86 -4.06 -13.50 3.13
C ALA A 86 -3.79 -12.40 4.18
N SER A 87 -2.86 -12.68 5.10
CA SER A 87 -2.46 -11.70 6.11
C SER A 87 -1.64 -10.57 5.50
N LYS A 88 -1.67 -9.39 6.13
CA LYS A 88 -0.82 -8.25 5.72
C LYS A 88 0.65 -8.65 5.66
N SER A 89 1.10 -9.46 6.63
CA SER A 89 2.48 -9.92 6.71
C SER A 89 2.87 -10.96 5.67
N ASP A 90 1.91 -11.62 5.02
CA ASP A 90 2.16 -12.56 3.92
C ASP A 90 2.21 -11.85 2.58
N VAL A 91 1.51 -10.72 2.47
CA VAL A 91 1.38 -9.96 1.22
C VAL A 91 2.41 -8.84 1.12
N LEU A 92 2.56 -8.03 2.18
CA LEU A 92 3.38 -6.83 2.17
C LEU A 92 4.74 -7.07 2.82
N THR A 93 5.77 -6.48 2.22
CA THR A 93 7.11 -6.45 2.82
C THR A 93 7.13 -5.46 3.98
N ARG A 94 7.82 -5.83 5.09
CA ARG A 94 7.70 -5.19 6.41
C ARG A 94 8.25 -3.75 6.46
N GLY A 95 9.03 -3.34 5.47
CA GLY A 95 9.58 -2.00 5.36
C GLY A 95 8.72 -1.15 4.42
N MET A 96 7.97 -0.21 4.97
CA MET A 96 7.33 0.85 4.18
C MET A 96 8.34 1.91 3.72
N ASN A 97 9.63 1.74 4.05
CA ASN A 97 10.73 2.45 3.43
C ASN A 97 10.72 2.19 1.91
N TYR A 98 11.02 3.23 1.15
CA TYR A 98 10.89 3.28 -0.30
C TYR A 98 11.64 2.16 -1.06
N ASP A 99 12.66 1.55 -0.44
CA ASP A 99 13.54 0.52 -1.00
C ASP A 99 13.05 -0.92 -0.85
N LYS A 100 11.99 -1.16 -0.04
CA LYS A 100 11.52 -2.51 0.32
C LYS A 100 10.06 -2.76 -0.02
N ARG A 101 9.46 -1.91 -0.85
CA ARG A 101 8.06 -1.98 -1.26
C ARG A 101 7.88 -3.00 -2.39
N ASN A 102 6.87 -3.86 -2.29
CA ASN A 102 6.52 -4.84 -3.34
C ASN A 102 5.16 -4.56 -3.99
N VAL A 103 4.76 -3.28 -4.13
CA VAL A 103 3.40 -2.89 -4.56
C VAL A 103 3.40 -2.22 -5.94
N TYR A 104 2.43 -2.58 -6.78
CA TYR A 104 2.24 -2.08 -8.14
C TYR A 104 0.79 -1.69 -8.39
N TRP A 105 0.59 -0.67 -9.22
CA TRP A 105 -0.74 -0.24 -9.67
C TRP A 105 -0.79 -0.23 -11.19
N ILE A 106 -1.79 -0.93 -11.73
CA ILE A 106 -1.99 -1.07 -13.16
C ILE A 106 -3.45 -0.77 -13.45
N THR A 107 -3.67 0.18 -14.35
CA THR A 107 -4.99 0.35 -14.95
C THR A 107 -5.23 -0.79 -15.95
N ILE A 108 -6.41 -1.41 -15.86
CA ILE A 108 -6.90 -2.41 -16.81
C ILE A 108 -8.05 -1.79 -17.60
N THR A 109 -7.88 -1.71 -18.92
CA THR A 109 -8.94 -1.27 -19.83
C THR A 109 -10.01 -2.35 -20.00
N LYS A 110 -11.17 -1.99 -20.54
CA LYS A 110 -12.22 -2.96 -20.88
C LYS A 110 -11.74 -4.06 -21.82
N GLU A 111 -10.78 -3.74 -22.69
CA GLU A 111 -10.16 -4.65 -23.65
C GLU A 111 -9.04 -5.50 -23.03
N GLY A 112 -8.76 -5.31 -21.72
CA GLY A 112 -7.72 -6.04 -20.99
C GLY A 112 -6.31 -5.47 -21.17
N GLN A 113 -6.17 -4.29 -21.77
CA GLN A 113 -4.87 -3.63 -21.89
C GLN A 113 -4.38 -3.16 -20.51
N ARG A 114 -3.10 -3.38 -20.25
CA ARG A 114 -2.42 -2.97 -19.00
C ARG A 114 -1.70 -1.65 -19.21
N ILE A 115 -2.01 -0.67 -18.37
CA ILE A 115 -1.37 0.65 -18.38
C ILE A 115 -0.77 0.90 -16.99
N ASN A 116 0.54 1.08 -16.94
CA ASN A 116 1.23 1.41 -15.69
C ASN A 116 0.74 2.77 -15.17
N MET A 117 0.39 2.82 -13.89
CA MET A 117 -0.02 4.06 -13.26
C MET A 117 1.16 4.75 -12.56
N PRO A 118 1.35 6.06 -12.78
CA PRO A 118 2.26 6.85 -11.96
C PRO A 118 1.86 6.78 -10.48
N TYR A 119 2.88 6.81 -9.60
CA TYR A 119 2.68 7.00 -8.17
C TYR A 119 3.23 8.35 -7.74
N PHE A 120 2.44 9.09 -6.95
CA PHE A 120 2.79 10.38 -6.38
C PHE A 120 3.39 10.22 -4.98
N GLY A 121 4.70 10.44 -4.87
CA GLY A 121 5.49 10.27 -3.64
C GLY A 121 6.09 11.54 -3.02
N GLY A 122 5.90 12.71 -3.63
CA GLY A 122 6.45 13.99 -3.16
C GLY A 122 6.16 15.14 -4.13
N GLY A 123 6.26 16.39 -3.65
CA GLY A 123 6.02 17.63 -4.42
C GLY A 123 7.32 18.40 -4.67
N GLY A 124 7.52 18.89 -5.90
CA GLY A 124 8.77 19.48 -6.37
C GLY A 124 8.54 20.45 -7.54
N HIS A 125 9.42 21.45 -7.64
CA HIS A 125 9.33 22.61 -8.54
C HIS A 125 10.10 22.34 -9.85
N ASP A 126 9.50 22.67 -11.01
CA ASP A 126 10.15 22.62 -12.33
C ASP A 126 10.52 24.03 -12.78
N TYR A 127 11.82 24.29 -12.90
CA TYR A 127 12.43 25.60 -13.15
C TYR A 127 12.41 26.01 -14.63
N ASP A 128 11.97 25.15 -15.56
CA ASP A 128 11.92 25.51 -16.98
C ASP A 128 10.65 26.28 -17.38
N LYS A 129 9.62 26.37 -16.51
CA LYS A 129 8.28 26.86 -16.92
C LYS A 129 7.52 27.83 -16.01
N GLU A 130 8.08 28.32 -14.91
CA GLU A 130 7.36 29.20 -13.95
C GLU A 130 5.93 28.69 -13.61
N VAL A 131 5.75 27.39 -13.37
CA VAL A 131 4.47 26.81 -12.92
C VAL A 131 4.63 26.17 -11.54
N ASN A 132 3.62 26.35 -10.69
CA ASN A 132 3.73 26.13 -9.24
C ASN A 132 3.78 24.66 -8.77
N TRP A 133 3.57 23.64 -9.62
CA TRP A 133 3.57 22.23 -9.18
C TRP A 133 3.95 21.27 -10.31
N SER A 134 4.95 20.41 -10.07
CA SER A 134 5.46 19.45 -11.07
C SER A 134 5.42 18.02 -10.54
N TRP A 135 4.85 17.13 -11.36
CA TRP A 135 4.61 15.72 -11.04
C TRP A 135 5.90 14.91 -11.19
N TYR A 136 6.48 14.39 -10.11
CA TYR A 136 7.69 13.56 -10.21
C TYR A 136 7.63 12.24 -9.42
N ILE A 137 8.49 11.31 -9.83
CA ILE A 137 8.75 10.04 -9.15
C ILE A 137 10.14 10.14 -8.50
N ASP A 138 10.18 10.01 -7.17
CA ASP A 138 11.43 9.97 -6.38
C ASP A 138 12.26 8.72 -6.77
N THR A 139 13.54 8.92 -7.05
CA THR A 139 14.50 7.84 -7.39
C THR A 139 14.76 6.83 -6.27
N ASN A 140 14.47 7.17 -5.00
CA ASN A 140 14.51 6.25 -3.88
C ASN A 140 13.25 5.38 -3.79
N ASN A 141 12.17 5.80 -4.44
CA ASN A 141 10.95 5.02 -4.59
C ASN A 141 11.18 3.87 -5.57
N GLN A 142 11.20 2.63 -5.08
CA GLN A 142 11.34 1.46 -5.94
C GLN A 142 10.05 1.06 -6.68
N ALA A 143 9.47 2.02 -7.41
CA ALA A 143 8.94 1.70 -8.74
C ALA A 143 10.04 1.16 -9.70
N LYS A 144 11.29 1.03 -9.22
CA LYS A 144 12.46 0.42 -9.86
C LYS A 144 12.37 -1.09 -10.09
N GLN A 145 11.33 -1.79 -9.66
CA GLN A 145 11.20 -3.21 -9.97
C GLN A 145 10.18 -3.42 -11.09
N ILE A 146 10.69 -3.32 -12.33
CA ILE A 146 10.04 -3.72 -13.60
C ILE A 146 8.95 -2.74 -14.07
N ILE A 147 9.16 -1.78 -14.96
CA ILE A 147 10.33 -1.30 -15.71
C ILE A 147 10.19 0.22 -15.64
N PHE A 148 11.04 0.90 -14.88
CA PHE A 148 11.25 2.32 -15.11
C PHE A 148 11.99 2.41 -16.44
N ASP A 149 11.25 2.39 -17.56
CA ASP A 149 11.85 2.60 -18.87
C ASP A 149 12.24 4.08 -18.89
N PRO A 150 13.53 4.44 -18.90
CA PRO A 150 13.94 5.84 -18.93
C PRO A 150 13.42 6.56 -20.19
N LYS A 151 12.98 5.81 -21.22
CA LYS A 151 12.27 6.37 -22.37
C LYS A 151 10.84 6.78 -22.03
N LEU A 152 10.17 6.05 -21.12
CA LEU A 152 8.84 6.40 -20.63
C LEU A 152 8.92 7.50 -19.57
N TYR A 153 9.91 7.47 -18.69
CA TYR A 153 10.09 8.44 -17.62
C TYR A 153 11.51 9.03 -17.68
N PRO A 154 11.73 10.06 -18.50
CA PRO A 154 13.06 10.64 -18.67
C PRO A 154 13.54 11.32 -17.38
N LYS A 155 14.78 11.04 -16.99
CA LYS A 155 15.40 11.67 -15.83
C LYS A 155 15.63 13.15 -16.12
N THR A 156 15.42 14.00 -15.12
CA THR A 156 15.79 15.41 -15.22
C THR A 156 17.21 15.64 -14.72
N ASN A 157 17.67 16.88 -14.81
CA ASN A 157 18.96 17.27 -14.25
C ASN A 157 18.98 17.23 -12.71
N ASP A 158 17.83 17.00 -12.09
CA ASP A 158 17.74 16.79 -10.66
C ASP A 158 18.32 15.43 -10.28
N PRO A 159 19.10 15.35 -9.18
CA PRO A 159 19.82 14.14 -8.81
C PRO A 159 18.87 12.95 -8.56
N ASP A 160 17.66 13.23 -8.06
CA ASP A 160 16.76 12.23 -7.50
C ASP A 160 15.30 12.24 -8.02
N SER A 161 15.01 12.92 -9.14
CA SER A 161 13.63 13.08 -9.66
C SER A 161 13.46 12.64 -11.11
N TYR A 162 12.25 12.15 -11.43
CA TYR A 162 11.76 11.92 -12.79
C TYR A 162 10.43 12.63 -13.00
N PHE A 163 10.32 13.58 -13.93
CA PHE A 163 9.04 14.22 -14.20
C PHE A 163 8.17 13.38 -15.15
N LEU A 164 6.86 13.43 -14.92
CA LEU A 164 5.89 12.90 -15.86
C LEU A 164 5.86 13.79 -17.12
N THR A 165 5.81 13.16 -18.29
CA THR A 165 5.48 13.88 -19.53
C THR A 165 4.05 14.44 -19.46
N LYS A 166 3.71 15.40 -20.33
CA LYS A 166 2.33 15.93 -20.42
C LYS A 166 1.29 14.83 -20.64
N GLU A 167 1.61 13.80 -21.44
CA GLU A 167 0.69 12.69 -21.68
C GLU A 167 0.56 11.77 -20.47
N GLN A 168 1.63 11.56 -19.71
CA GLN A 168 1.57 10.79 -18.46
C GLN A 168 0.85 11.52 -17.34
N ALA A 169 0.92 12.85 -17.30
CA ALA A 169 0.14 13.68 -16.40
C ALA A 169 -1.37 13.65 -16.72
N LYS A 170 -1.79 13.09 -17.87
CA LYS A 170 -3.20 12.83 -18.16
C LYS A 170 -3.65 11.43 -17.70
N LEU A 171 -2.71 10.57 -17.26
CA LEU A 171 -3.03 9.26 -16.72
C LEU A 171 -3.52 9.39 -15.27
N LYS A 172 -4.28 8.37 -14.84
CA LYS A 172 -4.64 8.23 -13.43
C LYS A 172 -3.38 7.94 -12.61
N THR A 173 -3.27 8.64 -11.49
CA THR A 173 -2.14 8.58 -10.56
C THR A 173 -2.60 7.98 -9.24
N VAL A 174 -1.72 7.21 -8.61
CA VAL A 174 -1.92 6.77 -7.24
C VAL A 174 -1.29 7.78 -6.30
N TYR A 175 -2.07 8.30 -5.36
CA TYR A 175 -1.64 9.22 -4.32
C TYR A 175 -1.54 8.48 -3.01
N TYR A 176 -0.46 8.78 -2.27
CA TYR A 176 -0.20 8.40 -0.88
C TYR A 176 -0.64 6.97 -0.55
N TRP A 177 0.29 6.02 -0.46
CA TRP A 177 -0.05 4.70 0.08
C TRP A 177 0.66 4.45 1.41
N ASP A 178 -0.08 3.92 2.36
CA ASP A 178 0.42 3.63 3.71
C ASP A 178 -0.47 2.58 4.40
N THR A 179 -0.10 2.20 5.63
CA THR A 179 -1.07 1.61 6.57
C THR A 179 -2.25 2.54 6.70
N CYS A 180 -3.48 2.00 6.62
CA CYS A 180 -4.64 2.88 6.67
C CYS A 180 -4.75 3.50 8.05
N ARG A 181 -5.00 4.81 8.09
CA ARG A 181 -5.10 5.59 9.33
C ARG A 181 -6.48 5.52 9.99
N ALA A 182 -7.45 4.93 9.28
CA ALA A 182 -8.77 4.68 9.84
C ALA A 182 -8.70 3.47 10.78
N ASP A 183 -9.28 3.62 11.97
CA ASP A 183 -9.48 2.51 12.89
C ASP A 183 -10.68 1.69 12.41
N ILE A 184 -10.41 0.61 11.67
CA ILE A 184 -11.44 -0.29 11.13
C ILE A 184 -11.67 -1.43 12.11
N TRP A 185 -12.83 -1.45 12.73
CA TRP A 185 -13.21 -2.46 13.71
C TRP A 185 -13.80 -3.72 13.05
N LYS A 186 -13.50 -4.88 13.62
CA LYS A 186 -14.00 -6.18 13.12
C LYS A 186 -15.52 -6.27 13.10
N ASN A 187 -16.19 -5.75 14.13
CA ASN A 187 -17.65 -5.75 14.21
C ASN A 187 -18.17 -4.46 14.87
N SER A 188 -19.39 -4.09 14.50
CA SER A 188 -20.04 -2.87 14.99
C SER A 188 -20.33 -2.91 16.50
N ALA A 189 -20.58 -4.09 17.08
CA ALA A 189 -20.87 -4.22 18.51
C ALA A 189 -19.66 -3.89 19.39
N GLU A 190 -18.45 -4.30 18.99
CA GLU A 190 -17.21 -3.92 19.67
C GLU A 190 -16.94 -2.42 19.58
N LEU A 191 -17.18 -1.82 18.40
CA LEU A 191 -17.07 -0.37 18.23
C LEU A 191 -18.09 0.36 19.11
N GLU A 192 -19.36 -0.06 19.12
CA GLU A 192 -20.41 0.54 19.95
C GLU A 192 -20.04 0.48 21.43
N LYS A 193 -19.57 -0.68 21.90
CA LYS A 193 -19.12 -0.87 23.28
C LYS A 193 -17.92 0.02 23.62
N TYR A 194 -16.93 0.09 22.73
CA TYR A 194 -15.78 0.97 22.87
C TYR A 194 -16.20 2.45 22.96
N MET A 195 -17.16 2.87 22.13
CA MET A 195 -17.65 4.25 22.10
C MET A 195 -18.46 4.61 23.34
N MET A 196 -19.25 3.68 23.91
CA MET A 196 -19.99 3.89 25.15
C MET A 196 -19.07 4.21 26.34
N ASP A 197 -17.92 3.54 26.41
CA ASP A 197 -16.97 3.65 27.51
C ASP A 197 -15.71 4.44 27.14
N TYR A 198 -15.76 5.31 26.12
CA TYR A 198 -14.58 5.97 25.54
C TYR A 198 -13.72 6.75 26.56
N GLN A 199 -14.38 7.32 27.58
CA GLN A 199 -13.74 8.10 28.66
C GLN A 199 -13.37 7.25 29.89
N SER A 200 -13.66 5.94 29.88
CA SER A 200 -13.37 5.03 30.98
C SER A 200 -11.92 4.57 30.97
N GLU A 201 -11.27 4.59 32.14
CA GLU A 201 -9.93 4.02 32.33
C GLU A 201 -9.91 2.49 32.16
N ASN A 202 -11.07 1.83 32.30
CA ASN A 202 -11.24 0.38 32.13
C ASN A 202 -11.90 0.01 30.80
N ARG A 203 -11.82 0.88 29.79
CA ARG A 203 -12.42 0.62 28.48
C ARG A 203 -11.93 -0.71 27.91
N GLU A 204 -12.84 -1.50 27.36
CA GLU A 204 -12.45 -2.69 26.62
C GLU A 204 -11.80 -2.28 25.29
N THR A 205 -10.64 -2.85 24.99
CA THR A 205 -9.98 -2.68 23.68
C THR A 205 -10.48 -3.80 22.77
N GLY A 206 -11.26 -3.47 21.74
CA GLY A 206 -11.60 -4.45 20.71
C GLY A 206 -10.51 -4.61 19.67
N GLU A 207 -10.80 -5.41 18.64
CA GLU A 207 -9.81 -5.79 17.64
C GLU A 207 -9.95 -4.96 16.36
N LEU A 208 -8.86 -4.28 16.00
CA LEU A 208 -8.74 -3.56 14.72
C LEU A 208 -8.26 -4.50 13.62
N LEU A 209 -8.74 -4.23 12.41
CA LEU A 209 -8.30 -4.90 11.20
C LEU A 209 -6.99 -4.31 10.69
N ASN A 210 -6.12 -5.18 10.18
CA ASN A 210 -4.97 -4.73 9.41
C ASN A 210 -5.45 -4.17 8.07
N CYS A 211 -5.11 -2.91 7.79
CA CYS A 211 -5.45 -2.27 6.53
C CYS A 211 -4.28 -1.51 5.89
N MET A 212 -4.38 -1.32 4.58
CA MET A 212 -3.66 -0.30 3.82
C MET A 212 -4.65 0.52 3.01
N SER A 213 -4.30 1.76 2.66
CA SER A 213 -5.11 2.59 1.78
C SER A 213 -4.26 3.36 0.79
N PHE A 214 -4.89 3.75 -0.32
CA PHE A 214 -4.35 4.66 -1.32
C PHE A 214 -5.48 5.33 -2.10
N SER A 215 -5.19 6.41 -2.81
CA SER A 215 -6.17 7.11 -3.64
C SER A 215 -5.80 7.03 -5.12
N VAL A 216 -6.77 6.80 -5.99
CA VAL A 216 -6.59 6.83 -7.45
C VAL A 216 -7.27 8.06 -8.01
N LEU A 217 -6.53 9.04 -8.48
CA LEU A 217 -7.10 10.32 -8.94
C LEU A 217 -6.38 10.80 -10.20
N TYR A 218 -6.99 11.74 -10.91
CA TYR A 218 -6.29 12.46 -11.96
C TYR A 218 -5.56 13.68 -11.41
N PRO A 219 -4.43 14.08 -12.01
CA PRO A 219 -3.77 15.36 -11.75
C PRO A 219 -4.72 16.56 -11.75
N ASN A 220 -4.54 17.46 -10.78
CA ASN A 220 -5.34 18.69 -10.58
C ASN A 220 -6.85 18.48 -10.36
N MET A 221 -7.29 17.24 -10.12
CA MET A 221 -8.67 16.98 -9.72
C MET A 221 -8.90 17.48 -8.29
N GLU A 222 -9.96 18.25 -8.08
CA GLU A 222 -10.47 18.55 -6.74
C GLU A 222 -10.91 17.22 -6.10
N SER A 223 -10.19 16.76 -5.08
CA SER A 223 -10.32 15.41 -4.51
C SER A 223 -11.05 15.36 -3.17
N LYS A 224 -11.53 16.51 -2.67
CA LYS A 224 -12.23 16.59 -1.38
C LYS A 224 -13.38 15.58 -1.35
N ASN A 225 -13.45 14.80 -0.27
CA ASN A 225 -14.45 13.74 -0.01
C ASN A 225 -14.32 12.45 -0.83
N ILE A 226 -13.39 12.36 -1.79
CA ILE A 226 -13.08 11.11 -2.51
C ILE A 226 -11.61 10.70 -2.38
N ASP A 227 -10.89 11.32 -1.46
CA ASP A 227 -9.53 10.94 -1.09
C ASP A 227 -9.58 10.05 0.17
N ALA A 228 -8.83 8.96 0.18
CA ALA A 228 -8.68 8.08 1.33
C ALA A 228 -8.10 8.84 2.54
N SER A 229 -7.32 9.90 2.32
CA SER A 229 -6.82 10.77 3.40
C SER A 229 -7.91 11.60 4.07
N GLU A 230 -9.14 11.59 3.57
CA GLU A 230 -10.27 12.30 4.20
C GLU A 230 -11.16 11.34 5.02
N ILE A 231 -10.76 10.06 5.11
CA ILE A 231 -11.51 9.00 5.80
C ILE A 231 -10.65 8.52 6.98
N TYR A 232 -10.65 9.28 8.08
CA TYR A 232 -9.89 8.98 9.30
C TYR A 232 -10.76 8.59 10.51
N GLU A 233 -12.04 8.37 10.30
CA GLU A 233 -12.99 8.08 11.38
C GLU A 233 -12.91 6.61 11.83
N MET A 234 -13.19 6.39 13.12
CA MET A 234 -13.41 5.04 13.67
C MET A 234 -14.74 4.50 13.13
N GLN A 235 -14.70 3.30 12.54
CA GLN A 235 -15.87 2.70 11.92
C GLN A 235 -15.69 1.18 11.83
N SER A 236 -16.80 0.45 11.77
CA SER A 236 -16.78 -0.97 11.44
C SER A 236 -16.48 -1.19 9.95
N LEU A 237 -16.01 -2.39 9.60
CA LEU A 237 -15.81 -2.75 8.19
C LEU A 237 -17.07 -2.55 7.33
N LYS A 238 -18.25 -2.84 7.90
CA LYS A 238 -19.53 -2.67 7.21
C LYS A 238 -19.84 -1.20 6.94
N GLU A 239 -19.57 -0.32 7.90
CA GLU A 239 -19.78 1.12 7.72
C GLU A 239 -18.82 1.70 6.68
N LEU A 240 -17.55 1.27 6.70
CA LEU A 240 -16.58 1.63 5.65
C LEU A 240 -17.07 1.20 4.27
N GLU A 241 -17.54 -0.04 4.13
CA GLU A 241 -18.08 -0.57 2.87
C GLU A 241 -19.25 0.29 2.37
N GLN A 242 -20.20 0.63 3.23
CA GLN A 242 -21.34 1.48 2.87
C GLN A 242 -20.92 2.91 2.51
N ARG A 243 -19.96 3.48 3.23
CA ARG A 243 -19.38 4.80 2.91
C ARG A 243 -18.73 4.78 1.53
N LEU A 244 -17.92 3.78 1.23
CA LEU A 244 -17.24 3.66 -0.06
C LEU A 244 -18.22 3.48 -1.24
N ILE A 245 -19.29 2.70 -1.03
CA ILE A 245 -20.38 2.55 -2.01
C ILE A 245 -21.12 3.88 -2.22
N SER A 246 -21.40 4.64 -1.16
CA SER A 246 -22.12 5.92 -1.28
C SER A 246 -21.33 6.97 -2.07
N LEU A 247 -19.99 6.86 -2.10
CA LEU A 247 -19.13 7.72 -2.92
C LEU A 247 -19.22 7.43 -4.43
N ASN A 248 -19.84 6.34 -4.88
CA ASN A 248 -19.92 5.97 -6.30
C ASN A 248 -20.43 7.13 -7.17
N GLN A 249 -21.54 7.76 -6.77
CA GLN A 249 -22.15 8.83 -7.54
C GLN A 249 -21.23 10.05 -7.62
N LEU A 250 -20.61 10.42 -6.49
CA LEU A 250 -19.67 11.53 -6.43
C LEU A 250 -18.45 11.27 -7.33
N ARG A 251 -17.87 10.08 -7.27
CA ARG A 251 -16.76 9.67 -8.14
C ARG A 251 -17.12 9.80 -9.62
N GLN A 252 -18.32 9.38 -10.03
CA GLN A 252 -18.76 9.54 -11.41
C GLN A 252 -18.95 11.01 -11.81
N GLN A 253 -19.39 11.88 -10.89
CA GLN A 253 -19.48 13.33 -11.13
C GLN A 253 -18.10 13.97 -11.34
N HIS A 254 -17.12 13.63 -10.50
CA HIS A 254 -15.73 14.11 -10.63
C HIS A 254 -15.11 13.64 -11.94
N LEU A 255 -15.31 12.38 -12.31
CA LEU A 255 -14.82 11.83 -13.58
C LEU A 255 -15.39 12.59 -14.79
N LYS A 256 -16.71 12.85 -14.79
CA LYS A 256 -17.38 13.63 -15.83
C LYS A 256 -16.88 15.08 -15.89
N LYS A 257 -16.70 15.74 -14.74
CA LYS A 257 -16.18 17.12 -14.66
C LYS A 257 -14.78 17.20 -15.26
N TYR A 258 -13.90 16.27 -14.90
CA TYR A 258 -12.52 16.23 -15.38
C TYR A 258 -12.45 16.05 -16.90
N PHE A 259 -13.13 15.05 -17.45
CA PHE A 259 -13.14 14.86 -18.90
C PHE A 259 -13.89 15.98 -19.66
N GLY A 260 -14.93 16.58 -19.05
CA GLY A 260 -15.64 17.72 -19.63
C GLY A 260 -14.81 19.02 -19.66
N GLN A 261 -13.85 19.18 -18.75
CA GLN A 261 -12.89 20.29 -18.74
C GLN A 261 -11.81 20.08 -19.80
N ASN A 262 -11.25 18.88 -19.90
CA ASN A 262 -10.16 18.57 -20.84
C ASN A 262 -10.60 18.51 -22.32
N ASN A 263 -11.90 18.41 -22.60
CA ASN A 263 -12.42 18.50 -23.98
C ASN A 263 -12.53 19.95 -24.50
N LYS A 264 -12.15 20.95 -23.70
CA LYS A 264 -12.22 22.38 -24.05
C LYS A 264 -10.84 23.01 -24.30
N GLU A 265 -9.76 22.25 -24.14
CA GLU A 265 -8.37 22.63 -24.46
C GLU A 265 -7.91 21.95 -25.75
#